data_AF-A0A1K1MIK9-F1
#
_entry.id   AF-A0A1K1MIK9-F1
#
_cell.length_a   1.000
_cell.length_b   1.000
_cell.length_c   1.000
_cell.angle_alpha   90.00
_cell.angle_beta   90.00
_cell.angle_gamma   90.00
#
_symmetry.space_group_name_H-M   'P 1'
#
loop_
_entity.id
_entity.type
_entity.pdbx_description
1 polymer ?
#
loop_
_entity_poly.entity_id
_entity_poly.type
_entity_poly.pdbx_seq_one_letter_code
_entity_poly.pdbx_strand_id
1 'polypeptide(L)'
;MTFDELMTKVKGMSSRVNAEGVGFLAVQVNIKGENGGVFYVEVKDGKVSAEPYEYNDRSCAITMTNEDFNKLIDGELDPVKAFFGGKLKVDGDVGKALEFSKLIK
;
A
#
# COMPACT_ATOMS: atom_id res chain seq x y z
N MET A 1 -13.14 -5.49 7.73
CA MET A 1 -13.41 -4.06 7.63
C MET A 1 -13.93 -3.74 6.23
N THR A 2 -14.79 -2.75 6.10
CA THR A 2 -15.22 -2.22 4.80
C THR A 2 -14.06 -1.52 4.11
N PHE A 3 -14.22 -1.19 2.83
CA PHE A 3 -13.23 -0.39 2.11
C PHE A 3 -13.07 1.02 2.70
N ASP A 4 -14.16 1.65 3.16
CA ASP A 4 -14.13 2.99 3.77
C ASP A 4 -13.40 3.00 5.11
N GLU A 5 -13.59 1.96 5.93
CA GLU A 5 -12.84 1.76 7.18
C GLU A 5 -11.34 1.58 6.90
N LEU A 6 -11.00 0.80 5.87
CA LEU A 6 -9.63 0.62 5.43
C LEU A 6 -9.01 1.95 4.99
N MET A 7 -9.71 2.73 4.17
CA MET A 7 -9.22 4.04 3.71
C MET A 7 -9.03 5.02 4.86
N THR A 8 -9.93 5.01 5.84
CA THR A 8 -9.79 5.82 7.06
C THR A 8 -8.53 5.43 7.84
N LYS A 9 -8.28 4.12 8.00
CA LYS A 9 -7.07 3.59 8.65
C LYS A 9 -5.80 4.03 7.90
N VAL A 10 -5.74 3.80 6.59
CA VAL A 10 -4.58 4.15 5.75
C VAL A 10 -4.31 5.65 5.79
N LYS A 11 -5.33 6.52 5.62
CA LYS A 11 -5.16 7.98 5.73
C LYS A 11 -4.64 8.40 7.10
N GLY A 12 -5.14 7.78 8.16
CA GLY A 12 -4.64 7.99 9.52
C GLY A 12 -3.16 7.65 9.68
N MET A 13 -2.72 6.52 9.09
CA MET A 13 -1.31 6.12 9.09
C MET A 13 -0.45 7.09 8.28
N SER A 14 -0.84 7.41 7.04
CA SER A 14 -0.09 8.32 6.16
C SER A 14 0.19 9.68 6.80
N SER A 15 -0.76 10.22 7.57
CA SER A 15 -0.58 11.50 8.29
C SER A 15 0.51 11.49 9.36
N ARG A 16 0.93 10.31 9.81
CA ARG A 16 1.91 10.11 10.91
C ARG A 16 3.30 9.71 10.39
N VAL A 17 3.41 9.31 9.12
CA VAL A 17 4.66 8.86 8.53
C VAL A 17 5.49 10.07 8.08
N ASN A 18 6.71 10.19 8.60
CA ASN A 18 7.71 11.08 8.02
C ASN A 18 8.44 10.32 6.90
N ALA A 19 8.30 10.78 5.66
CA ALA A 19 8.94 10.20 4.49
C ALA A 19 10.09 11.09 3.95
N GLU A 20 10.74 11.88 4.81
CA GLU A 20 11.96 12.61 4.46
C GLU A 20 13.05 11.66 3.93
N GLY A 21 13.67 12.05 2.82
CA GLY A 21 14.70 11.24 2.16
C GLY A 21 14.15 10.11 1.27
N VAL A 22 12.83 9.86 1.30
CA VAL A 22 12.17 8.97 0.34
C VAL A 22 11.97 9.73 -0.96
N GLY A 23 12.46 9.17 -2.07
CA GLY A 23 12.24 9.73 -3.40
C GLY A 23 10.79 9.58 -3.84
N PHE A 24 10.49 9.93 -5.10
CA PHE A 24 9.16 9.68 -5.65
C PHE A 24 8.79 8.19 -5.51
N LEU A 25 7.60 7.95 -4.95
CA LEU A 25 7.01 6.63 -4.77
C LEU A 25 5.51 6.78 -4.93
N ALA A 26 4.93 6.12 -5.93
CA ALA A 26 3.49 6.04 -6.11
C ALA A 26 3.09 4.57 -6.24
N VAL A 27 2.28 4.07 -5.31
CA VAL A 27 1.86 2.67 -5.27
C VAL A 27 0.36 2.58 -5.33
N GLN A 28 -0.16 1.91 -6.36
CA GLN A 28 -1.57 1.53 -6.38
C GLN A 28 -1.75 0.25 -5.56
N VAL A 29 -2.77 0.22 -4.72
CA VAL A 29 -3.16 -0.94 -3.91
C VAL A 29 -4.52 -1.46 -4.42
N ASN A 30 -4.51 -2.68 -4.94
CA ASN A 30 -5.71 -3.37 -5.39
C ASN A 30 -6.14 -4.38 -4.32
N ILE A 31 -7.23 -4.07 -3.62
CA ILE A 31 -7.82 -4.94 -2.60
C ILE A 31 -8.85 -5.84 -3.27
N LYS A 32 -8.64 -7.16 -3.16
CA LYS A 32 -9.55 -8.19 -3.66
C LYS A 32 -10.57 -8.64 -2.61
N GLY A 33 -11.73 -9.10 -3.09
CA GLY A 33 -12.79 -9.70 -2.27
C GLY A 33 -14.05 -8.85 -2.23
N GLU A 34 -14.99 -9.25 -1.36
CA GLU A 34 -16.32 -8.64 -1.21
C GLU A 34 -16.27 -7.18 -0.74
N ASN A 35 -15.24 -6.81 0.04
CA ASN A 35 -14.94 -5.43 0.44
C ASN A 35 -13.69 -4.90 -0.28
N GLY A 36 -13.56 -5.27 -1.55
CA GLY A 36 -12.48 -4.85 -2.43
C GLY A 36 -12.61 -3.41 -2.90
N GLY A 37 -11.51 -2.90 -3.45
CA GLY A 37 -11.44 -1.55 -3.98
C GLY A 37 -10.02 -1.21 -4.38
N VAL A 38 -9.85 -0.04 -4.98
CA VAL A 38 -8.55 0.46 -5.42
C VAL A 38 -8.30 1.81 -4.79
N PHE A 39 -7.09 2.00 -4.30
CA PHE A 39 -6.58 3.30 -3.87
C PHE A 39 -5.11 3.40 -4.26
N TYR A 40 -4.56 4.60 -4.16
CA TYR A 40 -3.10 4.78 -4.27
C TYR A 40 -2.55 5.40 -3.00
N VAL A 41 -1.24 5.21 -2.81
CA VAL A 41 -0.43 5.91 -1.83
C VAL A 41 0.73 6.55 -2.55
N GLU A 42 0.95 7.85 -2.33
CA GLU A 42 2.04 8.61 -2.93
C GLU A 42 2.92 9.23 -1.85
N VAL A 43 4.23 9.17 -2.07
CA VAL A 43 5.21 9.99 -1.38
C VAL A 43 5.69 11.09 -2.31
N LYS A 44 5.44 12.33 -1.89
CA LYS A 44 5.84 13.53 -2.61
C LYS A 44 6.24 14.60 -1.62
N ASP A 45 7.40 15.20 -1.84
CA ASP A 45 7.96 16.26 -0.99
C ASP A 45 7.99 15.88 0.52
N GLY A 46 8.37 14.62 0.81
CA GLY A 46 8.45 14.08 2.16
C GLY A 46 7.10 13.79 2.84
N LYS A 47 5.98 13.98 2.13
CA LYS A 47 4.62 13.74 2.64
C LYS A 47 4.02 12.50 2.01
N VAL A 48 3.28 11.74 2.82
CA VAL A 48 2.52 10.57 2.37
C VAL A 48 1.05 10.95 2.21
N SER A 49 0.50 10.73 1.02
CA SER A 49 -0.93 10.89 0.72
C SER A 49 -1.54 9.55 0.31
N ALA A 50 -2.84 9.38 0.54
CA ALA A 50 -3.56 8.19 0.11
C ALA A 50 -4.98 8.55 -0.33
N GLU A 51 -5.42 8.16 -1.52
CA GLU A 51 -6.76 8.50 -2.02
C GLU A 51 -7.42 7.33 -2.78
N PRO A 52 -8.76 7.22 -2.72
CA PRO A 52 -9.51 6.07 -3.21
C PRO A 52 -9.83 6.15 -4.72
N TYR A 53 -8.79 6.26 -5.56
CA TYR A 53 -8.92 6.18 -7.02
C TYR A 53 -7.73 5.49 -7.67
N GLU A 54 -7.91 5.09 -8.94
CA GLU A 54 -6.85 4.50 -9.75
C GLU A 54 -5.82 5.56 -10.17
N TYR A 55 -4.54 5.21 -10.08
CA TYR A 55 -3.46 6.12 -10.45
C TYR A 55 -2.53 5.43 -11.45
N ASN A 56 -2.50 5.96 -12.67
CA ASN A 56 -1.78 5.35 -13.78
C ASN A 56 -0.29 5.69 -13.81
N ASP A 57 0.11 6.83 -13.25
CA ASP A 57 1.53 7.24 -13.16
C ASP A 57 2.20 6.67 -11.90
N ARG A 58 2.17 5.35 -11.77
CA ARG A 58 2.60 4.63 -10.57
C ARG A 58 3.96 3.96 -10.75
N SER A 59 4.72 3.87 -9.67
CA SER A 59 5.96 3.06 -9.61
C SER A 59 5.64 1.56 -9.66
N CYS A 60 4.57 1.15 -8.97
CA CYS A 60 4.08 -0.23 -9.00
C CYS A 60 2.61 -0.30 -8.59
N ALA A 61 1.96 -1.43 -8.89
CA ALA A 61 0.71 -1.83 -8.27
C ALA A 61 0.92 -3.10 -7.43
N ILE A 62 0.36 -3.10 -6.23
CA ILE A 62 0.26 -4.31 -5.41
C ILE A 62 -1.16 -4.84 -5.41
N THR A 63 -1.32 -6.14 -5.27
CA THR A 63 -2.63 -6.78 -5.21
C THR A 63 -2.66 -7.83 -4.12
N MET A 64 -3.62 -7.69 -3.19
CA MET A 64 -3.77 -8.52 -1.99
C MET A 64 -5.24 -8.66 -1.62
N THR A 65 -5.56 -9.55 -0.68
CA THR A 65 -6.87 -9.54 -0.01
C THR A 65 -6.93 -8.43 1.04
N ASN A 66 -8.14 -8.02 1.43
CA ASN A 66 -8.32 -7.04 2.51
C ASN A 66 -7.69 -7.55 3.83
N GLU A 67 -7.82 -8.84 4.12
CA GLU A 67 -7.24 -9.47 5.31
C GLU A 67 -5.71 -9.45 5.29
N ASP A 68 -5.07 -9.90 4.21
CA ASP A 68 -3.61 -9.95 4.13
C ASP A 68 -3.01 -8.53 4.12
N PHE A 69 -3.67 -7.56 3.48
CA PHE A 69 -3.22 -6.16 3.52
C PHE A 69 -3.26 -5.59 4.93
N ASN A 70 -4.29 -5.92 5.73
CA ASN A 70 -4.35 -5.50 7.12
C ASN A 70 -3.22 -6.09 7.96
N LYS A 71 -2.96 -7.39 7.81
CA LYS A 71 -1.82 -8.04 8.47
C LYS A 71 -0.48 -7.43 8.05
N LEU A 72 -0.37 -6.98 6.80
CA LEU A 72 0.83 -6.29 6.29
C LEU A 72 1.07 -4.97 7.02
N ILE A 73 0.06 -4.09 7.08
CA ILE A 73 0.18 -2.77 7.73
C ILE A 73 0.28 -2.87 9.25
N ASP A 74 -0.29 -3.91 9.86
CA ASP A 74 -0.16 -4.18 11.30
C ASP A 74 1.20 -4.86 11.63
N GLY A 75 1.99 -5.20 10.61
CA GLY A 75 3.31 -5.82 10.77
C GLY A 75 3.29 -7.32 11.10
N GLU A 76 2.13 -7.96 11.03
CA GLU A 76 1.90 -9.39 11.29
C GLU A 76 2.23 -10.27 10.08
N LEU A 77 2.21 -9.69 8.87
CA LEU A 77 2.57 -10.36 7.62
C LEU A 77 3.85 -9.74 7.05
N ASP A 78 4.87 -10.58 6.87
CA ASP A 78 6.12 -10.18 6.22
C ASP A 78 5.91 -10.03 4.70
N PRO A 79 6.26 -8.88 4.08
CA PRO A 79 6.04 -8.62 2.66
C PRO A 79 6.77 -9.58 1.74
N VAL A 80 8.00 -10.00 2.11
CA VAL A 80 8.81 -10.89 1.28
C VAL A 80 8.19 -12.29 1.25
N LYS A 81 7.78 -12.81 2.42
CA LYS A 81 7.04 -14.07 2.53
C LYS A 81 5.69 -14.00 1.83
N ALA A 82 4.97 -12.88 1.95
CA ALA A 82 3.69 -12.69 1.27
C ALA A 82 3.85 -12.74 -0.26
N PHE A 83 4.92 -12.15 -0.79
CA PHE A 83 5.22 -12.16 -2.22
C PHE A 83 5.53 -13.57 -2.73
N PHE A 84 6.51 -14.24 -2.13
CA PHE A 84 6.87 -15.62 -2.53
C PHE A 84 5.73 -16.62 -2.27
N GLY A 85 4.89 -16.37 -1.27
CA GLY A 85 3.70 -17.17 -0.96
C GLY A 85 2.48 -16.86 -1.84
N GLY A 86 2.57 -15.90 -2.78
CA GLY A 86 1.50 -15.55 -3.71
C GLY A 86 0.35 -14.71 -3.14
N LYS A 87 0.46 -14.28 -1.88
CA LYS A 87 -0.51 -13.40 -1.20
C LYS A 87 -0.37 -11.94 -1.61
N LEU A 88 0.86 -11.52 -1.89
CA LEU A 88 1.21 -10.24 -2.47
C LEU A 88 1.62 -10.44 -3.93
N LYS A 89 0.87 -9.85 -4.85
CA LYS A 89 1.29 -9.73 -6.25
C LYS A 89 1.77 -8.31 -6.50
N VAL A 90 2.86 -8.17 -7.25
CA VAL A 90 3.42 -6.88 -7.65
C VAL A 90 3.45 -6.80 -9.16
N ASP A 91 2.99 -5.67 -9.69
CA ASP A 91 3.09 -5.25 -11.08
C ASP A 91 3.95 -3.97 -11.12
N GLY A 92 4.98 -3.92 -11.98
CA GLY A 92 5.97 -2.84 -11.99
C GLY A 92 7.17 -3.09 -11.08
N ASP A 93 7.64 -2.06 -10.38
CA ASP A 93 8.89 -2.09 -9.60
C ASP A 93 8.71 -2.78 -8.22
N VAL A 94 9.35 -3.95 -8.06
CA VAL A 94 9.33 -4.72 -6.81
C VAL A 94 10.11 -4.03 -5.68
N GLY A 95 11.20 -3.32 -5.99
CA GLY A 95 11.96 -2.55 -5.01
C GLY A 95 11.10 -1.44 -4.40
N LYS A 96 10.31 -0.76 -5.23
CA LYS A 96 9.33 0.25 -4.80
C LYS A 96 8.20 -0.34 -3.97
N ALA A 97 7.73 -1.55 -4.27
CA ALA A 97 6.76 -2.25 -3.43
C ALA A 97 7.32 -2.61 -2.03
N LEU A 98 8.60 -2.98 -1.94
CA LEU A 98 9.27 -3.24 -0.66
C LEU A 98 9.54 -1.96 0.14
N GLU A 99 9.93 -0.87 -0.53
CA GLU A 99 10.05 0.46 0.08
C GLU A 99 8.70 0.90 0.67
N PHE A 100 7.63 0.77 -0.11
CA PHE A 100 6.26 1.03 0.33
C PHE A 100 5.87 0.25 1.58
N SER A 101 6.08 -1.07 1.60
CA SER A 101 5.72 -1.90 2.77
C SER A 101 6.43 -1.47 4.07
N LYS A 102 7.60 -0.83 3.99
CA LYS A 102 8.30 -0.30 5.17
C LYS A 102 7.74 1.03 5.64
N LEU A 103 7.13 1.80 4.74
CA LEU A 103 6.55 3.12 5.03
C LEU A 103 5.14 3.02 5.63
N ILE A 104 4.35 2.04 5.21
CA ILE A 104 2.96 1.85 5.66
C ILE A 104 2.81 0.91 6.86
N LYS A 105 3.88 0.72 7.62
CA LYS A 105 3.89 -0.04 8.89
C LYS A 105 3.96 0.94 10.05
#